data_AF-A0A7C1W0M4-F1
#
_entry.id   AF-A0A7C1W0M4-F1
#
_cell.length_a   1.000
_cell.length_b   1.000
_cell.length_c   1.000
_cell.angle_alpha   90.00
_cell.angle_beta   90.00
_cell.angle_gamma   90.00
#
_symmetry.space_group_name_H-M   'P 1'
#
loop_
_entity.id
_entity.type
_entity.pdbx_description
1 polymer ?
#
loop_
_entity_poly.entity_id
_entity_poly.type
_entity_poly.pdbx_seq_one_letter_code
_entity_poly.pdbx_strand_id
1 'polypeptide(L)'
;MDRKTAFSELKKRVKNKNLIKHMLATEAVMAALAERLGENKESWMLAGLLHDIDYEETKNQPERHGLRGAEILEEMGLPQEVVYAVKAHNPIHNLLRNSN
;
A
#
# COMPACT_ATOMS: atom_id res chain seq x y z
N MET A 1 -1.53 -9.03 -9.78
CA MET A 1 -1.14 -9.94 -8.67
C MET A 1 -2.38 -10.18 -7.82
N ASP A 2 -2.64 -11.42 -7.37
CA ASP A 2 -3.80 -11.70 -6.54
C ASP A 2 -3.57 -11.34 -5.04
N ARG A 3 -4.66 -11.10 -4.31
CA ARG A 3 -4.66 -10.73 -2.88
C ARG A 3 -3.88 -11.72 -1.99
N LYS A 4 -3.97 -13.03 -2.24
CA LYS A 4 -3.32 -14.04 -1.39
C LYS A 4 -1.80 -13.96 -1.53
N THR A 5 -1.32 -13.75 -2.75
CA THR A 5 0.10 -13.49 -3.02
C THR A 5 0.56 -12.20 -2.33
N ALA A 6 -0.19 -11.10 -2.48
CA ALA A 6 0.11 -9.82 -1.82
C ALA A 6 0.19 -9.96 -0.28
N PHE A 7 -0.76 -10.66 0.34
CA PHE A 7 -0.75 -10.90 1.78
C PHE A 7 0.41 -11.81 2.24
N SER A 8 0.84 -12.75 1.40
CA SER A 8 2.03 -13.56 1.67
C SER A 8 3.28 -12.68 1.71
N GLU A 9 3.46 -11.80 0.73
CA GLU A 9 4.58 -10.85 0.66
C GLU A 9 4.58 -9.86 1.84
N LEU A 10 3.40 -9.39 2.23
CA LEU A 10 3.22 -8.55 3.41
C LEU A 10 3.76 -9.21 4.68
N LYS A 11 3.35 -10.45 4.96
CA LYS A 11 3.82 -11.20 6.14
C LYS A 11 5.30 -11.54 6.12
N LYS A 12 5.95 -11.55 4.94
CA LYS A 12 7.39 -11.74 4.84
C LYS A 12 8.14 -10.52 5.37
N ARG A 13 7.62 -9.31 5.14
CA ARG A 13 8.27 -8.03 5.47
C ARG A 13 7.82 -7.44 6.81
N VAL A 14 6.53 -7.54 7.14
CA VAL A 14 5.96 -6.99 8.38
C VAL A 14 5.69 -8.11 9.38
N LYS A 15 6.21 -7.98 10.61
CA LYS A 15 6.05 -8.97 11.69
C LYS A 15 5.12 -8.49 12.79
N ASN A 16 4.93 -7.19 12.93
CA ASN A 16 4.06 -6.57 13.91
C ASN A 16 2.59 -6.88 13.59
N LYS A 17 1.95 -7.65 14.47
CA LYS A 17 0.56 -8.07 14.32
C LYS A 17 -0.42 -6.90 14.30
N ASN A 18 -0.15 -5.82 15.03
CA ASN A 18 -1.03 -4.65 15.03
C ASN A 18 -0.92 -3.87 13.73
N LEU A 19 0.29 -3.78 13.16
CA LEU A 19 0.49 -3.17 11.84
C LEU A 19 -0.18 -4.00 10.74
N ILE A 20 -0.09 -5.33 10.81
CA ILE A 20 -0.83 -6.22 9.90
C ILE A 20 -2.34 -6.00 10.00
N LYS A 21 -2.89 -5.86 11.22
CA LYS A 21 -4.32 -5.55 11.41
C LYS A 21 -4.70 -4.19 10.84
N HIS A 22 -3.84 -3.18 10.99
CA HIS A 22 -4.03 -1.86 10.39
C HIS A 22 -4.14 -1.96 8.87
N MET A 23 -3.19 -2.62 8.22
CA MET A 23 -3.21 -2.80 6.75
C MET A 23 -4.43 -3.60 6.26
N LEU A 24 -4.87 -4.61 7.01
CA LEU A 24 -6.12 -5.35 6.72
C LEU A 24 -7.37 -4.48 6.89
N ALA A 25 -7.39 -3.58 7.89
CA ALA A 25 -8.50 -2.66 8.07
C ALA A 25 -8.55 -1.64 6.93
N THR A 26 -7.40 -1.09 6.53
CA THR A 26 -7.29 -0.17 5.40
C THR A 26 -7.70 -0.83 4.09
N GLU A 27 -7.31 -2.08 3.84
CA GLU A 27 -7.81 -2.86 2.69
C GLU A 27 -9.34 -2.91 2.64
N ALA A 28 -10.00 -3.23 3.77
CA ALA A 28 -11.46 -3.32 3.83
C ALA A 28 -12.13 -1.95 3.56
N VAL A 29 -11.56 -0.87 4.11
CA VAL A 29 -12.05 0.50 3.87
C VAL A 29 -11.90 0.87 2.39
N MET A 30 -10.73 0.60 1.80
CA MET A 30 -10.46 0.91 0.40
C MET A 30 -11.37 0.11 -0.54
N ALA A 31 -11.67 -1.15 -0.22
CA ALA A 31 -12.63 -1.96 -0.97
C ALA A 31 -14.03 -1.33 -1.00
N ALA A 32 -14.51 -0.87 0.15
CA ALA A 32 -15.83 -0.25 0.28
C ALA A 32 -15.89 1.12 -0.40
N LEU A 33 -14.81 1.90 -0.32
CA LEU A 33 -14.71 3.19 -1.00
C LEU A 33 -14.68 3.00 -2.52
N ALA A 34 -13.93 2.04 -3.03
CA ALA A 34 -13.88 1.79 -4.46
C ALA A 34 -15.26 1.48 -5.05
N GLU A 35 -16.03 0.64 -4.34
CA GLU A 35 -17.41 0.32 -4.73
C GLU A 35 -18.33 1.55 -4.69
N ARG A 36 -18.21 2.38 -3.65
CA ARG A 36 -19.00 3.61 -3.53
C ARG A 36 -18.66 4.65 -4.60
N LEU A 37 -17.40 4.70 -5.04
CA LEU A 37 -16.89 5.70 -5.97
C LEU A 37 -16.88 5.21 -7.43
N GLY A 38 -17.22 3.95 -7.69
CA GLY A 38 -17.21 3.38 -9.04
C GLY A 38 -15.80 3.08 -9.58
N GLU A 39 -14.85 2.84 -8.67
CA GLU A 39 -13.44 2.64 -8.97
C GLU A 39 -13.05 1.15 -9.04
N ASN A 40 -11.82 0.88 -9.50
CA ASN A 40 -11.28 -0.49 -9.51
C ASN A 40 -11.05 -1.02 -8.08
N LYS A 41 -11.96 -1.89 -7.63
CA LYS A 41 -11.93 -2.51 -6.31
C LYS A 41 -10.63 -3.25 -6.01
N GLU A 42 -10.06 -3.97 -6.99
CA GLU A 42 -8.83 -4.75 -6.78
C GLU A 42 -7.63 -3.83 -6.55
N SER A 43 -7.44 -2.82 -7.41
CA SER A 43 -6.34 -1.84 -7.25
C SER A 43 -6.43 -1.11 -5.91
N TRP A 44 -7.62 -0.68 -5.50
CA TRP A 44 -7.84 -0.01 -4.22
C TRP A 44 -7.58 -0.91 -3.01
N MET A 45 -8.04 -2.16 -3.06
CA MET A 45 -7.76 -3.16 -2.02
C MET A 45 -6.27 -3.41 -1.87
N LEU A 46 -5.55 -3.61 -2.98
CA LEU A 46 -4.11 -3.84 -2.97
C LEU A 46 -3.34 -2.63 -2.44
N ALA A 47 -3.74 -1.41 -2.82
CA ALA A 47 -3.17 -0.18 -2.27
C ALA A 47 -3.34 -0.11 -0.75
N GLY A 48 -4.55 -0.39 -0.24
CA GLY A 48 -4.81 -0.39 1.19
C GLY A 48 -4.04 -1.47 1.96
N LEU A 49 -3.95 -2.68 1.39
CA LEU A 49 -3.25 -3.81 2.00
C LEU A 49 -1.74 -3.61 2.09
N LEU A 50 -1.14 -2.88 1.14
CA LEU A 50 0.31 -2.81 0.98
C LEU A 50 0.91 -1.42 1.27
N HIS A 51 0.12 -0.41 1.63
CA HIS A 51 0.62 0.96 1.81
C HIS A 51 1.79 1.09 2.80
N ASP A 52 1.78 0.30 3.87
CA ASP A 52 2.81 0.28 4.93
C ASP A 52 3.76 -0.92 4.83
N ILE A 53 3.89 -1.56 3.66
CA ILE A 53 4.71 -2.78 3.48
C ILE A 53 6.20 -2.58 3.86
N ASP A 54 6.69 -1.35 3.77
CA ASP A 54 8.07 -0.96 4.07
C ASP A 54 8.26 -0.41 5.50
N TYR A 55 7.17 -0.20 6.25
CA TYR A 55 7.21 0.58 7.50
C TYR A 55 8.20 0.04 8.55
N GLU A 56 8.32 -1.29 8.69
CA GLU A 56 9.30 -1.88 9.62
C GLU A 56 10.75 -1.69 9.17
N GLU A 57 11.00 -1.71 7.86
CA GLU A 57 12.31 -1.48 7.25
C GLU A 57 12.71 0.00 7.39
N THR A 58 11.76 0.91 7.19
CA THR A 58 11.98 2.36 7.19
C THR A 58 11.72 3.03 8.54
N LYS A 59 11.49 2.27 9.63
CA LYS A 59 11.16 2.82 10.96
C LYS A 59 12.14 3.88 11.49
N ASN A 60 13.41 3.79 11.09
CA ASN A 60 14.48 4.71 11.50
C ASN A 60 14.82 5.75 10.41
N GLN A 61 14.14 5.69 9.26
CA GLN A 61 14.30 6.55 8.08
C GLN A 61 12.89 6.90 7.53
N PRO A 62 12.07 7.67 8.27
CA PRO A 62 10.69 7.99 7.86
C PRO A 62 10.58 8.69 6.49
N GLU A 63 11.64 9.38 6.07
CA GLU A 63 11.81 9.99 4.75
C GLU A 63 12.00 8.97 3.62
N ARG A 64 12.12 7.67 3.91
CA ARG A 64 12.12 6.60 2.91
C ARG A 64 10.79 5.88 2.83
N HIS A 65 9.97 5.99 3.87
CA HIS A 65 8.67 5.33 3.93
C HIS A 65 7.76 5.81 2.78
N GLY A 66 7.11 4.87 2.10
CA GLY A 66 6.34 5.12 0.88
C GLY A 66 7.18 5.08 -0.40
N LEU A 67 8.42 5.60 -0.39
CA LEU A 67 9.35 5.43 -1.53
C LEU A 67 9.82 3.98 -1.61
N ARG A 68 10.28 3.42 -0.48
CA ARG A 68 10.70 2.02 -0.43
C ARG A 68 9.53 1.07 -0.67
N GLY A 69 8.35 1.42 -0.15
CA GLY A 69 7.10 0.73 -0.45
C GLY A 69 6.84 0.69 -1.96
N ALA A 70 6.90 1.84 -2.64
CA ALA A 70 6.71 1.91 -4.09
C ALA A 70 7.72 1.04 -4.87
N GLU A 71 9.00 1.06 -4.51
CA GLU A 71 10.03 0.19 -5.11
C GLU A 71 9.67 -1.29 -4.96
N ILE A 72 9.28 -1.72 -3.76
CA ILE A 72 8.85 -3.11 -3.50
C ILE A 72 7.66 -3.49 -4.38
N LEU A 73 6.69 -2.59 -4.54
CA LEU A 73 5.49 -2.83 -5.34
C LEU A 73 5.81 -2.91 -6.84
N GLU A 74 6.75 -2.09 -7.33
CA GLU A 74 7.26 -2.15 -8.70
C GLU A 74 7.97 -3.48 -8.97
N GLU A 75 8.86 -3.92 -8.06
CA GLU A 75 9.54 -5.21 -8.13
C GLU A 75 8.55 -6.39 -8.13
N MET A 76 7.42 -6.23 -7.43
CA MET A 76 6.32 -7.20 -7.40
C MET A 76 5.44 -7.17 -8.67
N GLY A 77 5.62 -6.19 -9.57
CA GLY A 77 4.85 -6.05 -10.79
C GLY A 77 3.41 -5.56 -10.58
N LEU A 78 3.18 -4.72 -9.56
CA LEU A 78 1.86 -4.11 -9.36
C LEU A 78 1.58 -2.99 -10.37
N PRO A 79 0.30 -2.70 -10.64
CA PRO A 79 -0.08 -1.58 -11.51
C PRO A 79 0.46 -0.24 -11.01
N GLN A 80 0.81 0.65 -11.94
CA GLN A 80 1.45 1.94 -11.65
C GLN A 80 0.58 2.85 -10.78
N GLU A 81 -0.74 2.77 -10.90
CA GLU A 81 -1.66 3.52 -10.04
C GLU A 81 -1.56 3.09 -8.57
N VAL A 82 -1.33 1.80 -8.30
CA VAL A 82 -1.16 1.27 -6.94
C VAL A 82 0.20 1.66 -6.38
N VAL A 83 1.25 1.50 -7.21
CA VAL A 83 2.62 1.95 -6.87
C VAL A 83 2.61 3.43 -6.49
N TYR A 84 2.00 4.26 -7.33
CA TYR A 84 1.95 5.70 -7.10
C TYR A 84 1.14 6.07 -5.86
N ALA A 85 0.01 5.41 -5.62
CA ALA A 85 -0.78 5.62 -4.41
C ALA A 85 0.05 5.35 -3.14
N VAL A 86 0.83 4.26 -3.13
CA VAL A 86 1.76 3.97 -2.02
C VAL A 86 2.90 4.98 -1.96
N LYS A 87 3.43 5.44 -3.10
CA LYS A 87 4.47 6.48 -3.11
C LYS A 87 4.00 7.80 -2.48
N ALA A 88 2.77 8.21 -2.79
CA ALA A 88 2.20 9.51 -2.43
C ALA A 88 1.44 9.52 -1.09
N HIS A 89 1.28 8.38 -0.43
CA HIS A 89 0.53 8.33 0.83
C HIS A 89 1.26 9.04 1.98
N ASN A 90 2.59 9.02 1.98
CA ASN A 90 3.41 9.69 2.99
C ASN A 90 3.54 11.20 2.64
N PRO A 91 2.98 12.11 3.46
CA PRO A 91 2.97 13.54 3.16
C PRO A 91 4.35 14.19 3.07
N ILE A 92 5.38 13.58 3.65
CA ILE A 92 6.76 14.12 3.67
C ILE A 92 7.29 14.37 2.25
N HIS A 93 6.87 13.56 1.28
CA HIS A 93 7.36 13.66 -0.10
C HIS A 93 6.75 14.80 -0.91
N ASN A 94 5.71 15.45 -0.38
CA ASN A 94 5.00 16.54 -1.05
C ASN A 94 4.58 16.19 -2.51
N LEU A 95 4.23 14.91 -2.73
CA LEU A 95 3.75 14.43 -4.01
C LEU A 95 2.27 14.78 -4.17
N LEU A 96 1.89 15.23 -5.36
CA LEU A 96 0.48 15.46 -5.68
C LEU A 96 -0.29 14.14 -5.62
N ARG A 97 -1.50 14.18 -5.07
CA ARG A 97 -2.40 13.05 -5.15
C ARG A 97 -3.10 13.13 -6.49
N ASN A 98 -2.75 12.22 -7.40
CA ASN A 98 -3.42 12.10 -8.68
C ASN A 98 -4.76 11.41 -8.45
N SER A 99 -5.81 12.20 -8.32
CA SER A 99 -7.19 11.76 -8.49
C SER A 99 -7.50 11.89 -9.98
N ASN A 100 -7.91 10.80 -10.61
CA ASN A 100 -8.48 10.84 -11.97
C ASN A 100 -9.78 11.66 -11.99
#